data_AF-A0A8J9X850-F1
#
_entry.id   AF-A0A8J9X850-F1
#
_cell.length_a   1.000
_cell.length_b   1.000
_cell.length_c   1.000
_cell.angle_alpha   90.00
_cell.angle_beta   90.00
_cell.angle_gamma   90.00
#
_symmetry.space_group_name_H-M   'P 1'
#
loop_
_entity.id
_entity.type
_entity.pdbx_description
1 polymer ?
#
loop_
_entity_poly.entity_id
_entity_poly.type
_entity_poly.pdbx_seq_one_letter_code
_entity_poly.pdbx_strand_id
1 'polypeptide(L)'
;LRPHLRASLHLLTMTLPRTFVRQIADRMACGLAIILRASYHFFETPNDWAFMGDTLDMLANHSVSRVFVFDGIASTVEHAIPVETERAAKGREERPSLSKEASSALARILTRFVLGFYQRDLTLQVPAMLCLEKVYRHKVDLLLDAAVKKTSAECGSKDSVSEFDPLASVPDKDLWQNIAVAVYSVCRSVDVDVSRNGVECFQRIILRTGIDQIAQEKWVAVLYLIINKQPPTTADVSRGNTFSLLGQLLNMVLPSLSYSKDNRDDLVDLIHATASLAQDNLQQGRRGSVSPLFQKTLQTVTYLSNNMVTEEWTGEPEFSAWASETLLHELEKVGAAGASLKNQEAIKRPAATPPAAAKTTPTVLRSNTGEHAQETETHIKQREKEVETEIEKSVIHASEELAERIEDETEEHYASDFEEDDTETSEQDL
;
A
#
# COMPACT_ATOMS: atom_id res chain seq x y z
N LEU A 1 -10.30 29.51 23.08
CA LEU A 1 -10.97 29.36 21.76
C LEU A 1 -10.85 27.95 21.19
N ARG A 2 -9.66 27.32 21.05
CA ARG A 2 -9.51 25.92 20.57
C ARG A 2 -10.38 24.88 21.31
N PRO A 3 -10.42 24.84 22.66
CA PRO A 3 -11.30 23.91 23.38
C PRO A 3 -12.80 24.18 23.13
N HIS A 4 -13.17 25.44 22.94
CA HIS A 4 -14.57 25.84 22.70
C HIS A 4 -15.03 25.48 21.28
N LEU A 5 -14.14 25.57 20.28
CA LEU A 5 -14.40 25.05 18.94
C LEU A 5 -14.58 23.53 18.98
N ARG A 6 -13.73 22.79 19.71
CA ARG A 6 -13.87 21.34 19.87
C ARG A 6 -15.16 20.97 20.56
N ALA A 7 -15.46 21.58 21.71
CA ALA A 7 -16.70 21.36 22.42
C ALA A 7 -17.93 21.69 21.55
N SER A 8 -17.89 22.77 20.78
CA SER A 8 -18.98 23.13 19.86
C SER A 8 -19.14 22.13 18.73
N LEU A 9 -18.05 21.74 18.07
CA LEU A 9 -18.09 20.74 17.00
C LEU A 9 -18.54 19.38 17.54
N HIS A 10 -18.01 18.95 18.68
CA HIS A 10 -18.42 17.71 19.35
C HIS A 10 -19.91 17.71 19.70
N LEU A 11 -20.43 18.82 20.22
CA LEU A 11 -21.85 18.97 20.51
C LEU A 11 -22.71 18.92 19.23
N LEU A 12 -22.24 19.56 18.16
CA LEU A 12 -22.93 19.50 16.87
C LEU A 12 -22.91 18.10 16.24
N THR A 13 -21.85 17.32 16.43
CA THR A 13 -21.68 16.01 15.79
C THR A 13 -22.22 14.84 16.61
N MET A 14 -22.16 14.90 17.94
CA MET A 14 -22.55 13.80 18.82
C MET A 14 -23.95 13.96 19.42
N THR A 15 -24.38 15.20 19.69
CA THR A 15 -25.64 15.44 20.42
C THR A 15 -26.82 15.74 19.50
N LEU A 16 -26.58 16.20 18.27
CA LEU A 16 -27.65 16.52 17.33
C LEU A 16 -28.16 15.27 16.59
N PRO A 17 -29.47 15.19 16.28
CA PRO A 17 -30.02 14.10 15.48
C PRO A 17 -29.33 13.99 14.12
N ARG A 18 -29.02 12.77 13.68
CA ARG A 18 -28.35 12.51 12.38
C ARG A 18 -29.06 13.16 11.18
N THR A 19 -30.39 13.28 11.25
CA THR A 19 -31.20 13.97 10.23
C THR A 19 -30.90 15.46 10.15
N PHE A 20 -30.65 16.11 11.29
CA PHE A 20 -30.26 17.51 11.35
C PHE A 20 -28.82 17.70 10.87
N VAL A 21 -27.88 16.87 11.36
CA VAL A 21 -26.47 16.90 10.92
C VAL A 21 -26.38 16.79 9.39
N ARG A 22 -27.15 15.89 8.78
CA ARG A 22 -27.23 15.75 7.32
C ARG A 22 -27.64 17.05 6.60
N GLN A 23 -28.51 17.87 7.19
CA GLN A 23 -29.00 19.13 6.58
C GLN A 23 -27.99 20.28 6.66
N ILE A 24 -27.03 20.19 7.58
CA ILE A 24 -26.01 21.24 7.79
C ILE A 24 -24.59 20.76 7.46
N ALA A 25 -24.42 19.51 7.04
CA ALA A 25 -23.13 18.88 6.81
C ALA A 25 -22.26 19.64 5.81
N ASP A 26 -22.86 20.18 4.75
CA ASP A 26 -22.18 21.00 3.73
C ASP A 26 -21.55 22.26 4.33
N ARG A 27 -22.33 22.99 5.15
CA ARG A 27 -21.88 24.20 5.86
C ARG A 27 -20.81 23.87 6.89
N MET A 28 -20.99 22.77 7.64
CA MET A 28 -20.01 22.30 8.60
C MET A 28 -18.68 21.92 7.92
N ALA A 29 -18.74 21.18 6.81
CA ALA A 29 -17.55 20.78 6.06
C ALA A 29 -16.84 21.97 5.42
N CYS A 30 -17.58 22.93 4.88
CA CYS A 30 -17.02 24.18 4.36
C CYS A 30 -16.31 24.98 5.46
N GLY A 31 -16.95 25.15 6.63
CA GLY A 31 -16.33 25.82 7.79
C GLY A 31 -15.08 25.09 8.27
N LEU A 32 -15.11 23.76 8.34
CA LEU A 32 -13.98 22.95 8.75
C LEU A 32 -12.82 23.00 7.75
N ALA A 33 -13.11 23.05 6.45
CA ALA A 33 -12.11 23.23 5.40
C ALA A 33 -11.36 24.57 5.54
N ILE A 34 -12.08 25.65 5.87
CA ILE A 34 -11.48 26.97 6.14
C ILE A 34 -10.57 26.91 7.37
N ILE A 35 -11.06 26.30 8.46
CA ILE A 35 -10.29 26.13 9.70
C ILE A 35 -9.04 25.29 9.46
N LEU A 36 -9.17 24.17 8.76
CA LEU A 36 -8.05 23.29 8.43
C LEU A 36 -6.98 24.06 7.65
N ARG A 37 -7.35 24.76 6.58
CA ARG A 37 -6.39 25.53 5.77
C ARG A 37 -5.71 26.65 6.56
N ALA A 38 -6.48 27.39 7.36
CA ALA A 38 -5.97 28.57 8.07
C ALA A 38 -5.20 28.22 9.35
N SER A 39 -5.46 27.05 9.95
CA SER A 39 -5.07 26.77 11.33
C SER A 39 -4.51 25.36 11.56
N TYR A 40 -4.17 24.60 10.50
CA TYR A 40 -3.61 23.24 10.65
C TYR A 40 -2.40 23.19 11.60
N HIS A 41 -1.56 24.23 11.60
CA HIS A 41 -0.35 24.31 12.43
C HIS A 41 -0.64 24.53 13.93
N PHE A 42 -1.87 24.88 14.30
CA PHE A 42 -2.29 24.96 15.70
C PHE A 42 -2.81 23.62 16.26
N PHE A 43 -2.85 22.55 15.45
CA PHE A 43 -3.15 21.20 15.95
C PHE A 43 -1.82 20.49 16.20
N GLU A 44 -1.42 20.44 17.48
CA GLU A 44 -0.07 20.00 17.87
C GLU A 44 -0.08 18.59 18.47
N THR A 45 -1.21 18.14 19.01
CA THR A 45 -1.30 16.84 19.69
C THR A 45 -1.91 15.75 18.78
N PRO A 46 -1.59 14.47 19.03
CA PRO A 46 -2.29 13.35 18.38
C PRO A 46 -3.81 13.42 18.57
N ASN A 47 -4.28 13.80 19.76
CA ASN A 47 -5.70 13.91 20.10
C ASN A 47 -6.39 15.01 19.28
N ASP A 48 -5.68 16.10 18.99
CA ASP A 48 -6.18 17.19 18.14
C ASP A 48 -6.47 16.68 16.72
N TRP A 49 -5.55 15.88 16.18
CA TRP A 49 -5.64 15.31 14.85
C TRP A 49 -6.57 14.12 14.76
N ALA A 50 -6.74 13.35 15.84
CA ALA A 50 -7.78 12.34 15.95
C ALA A 50 -9.15 12.99 15.84
N PHE A 51 -9.44 13.97 16.70
CA PHE A 51 -10.70 14.72 16.67
C PHE A 51 -10.98 15.37 15.30
N MET A 52 -9.98 16.07 14.74
CA MET A 52 -10.11 16.70 13.42
C MET A 52 -10.37 15.65 12.35
N GLY A 53 -9.63 14.54 12.39
CA GLY A 53 -9.75 13.45 11.43
C GLY A 53 -11.12 12.80 11.46
N ASP A 54 -11.65 12.51 12.65
CA ASP A 54 -12.95 11.85 12.81
C ASP A 54 -14.11 12.79 12.45
N THR A 55 -13.96 14.09 12.71
CA THR A 55 -14.93 15.09 12.26
C THR A 55 -14.97 15.17 10.73
N LEU A 56 -13.81 15.18 10.06
CA LEU A 56 -13.72 15.17 8.61
C LEU A 56 -14.28 13.87 8.01
N ASP A 57 -13.96 12.71 8.60
CA ASP A 57 -14.45 11.39 8.16
C ASP A 57 -15.98 11.30 8.27
N MET A 58 -16.55 11.74 9.40
CA MET A 58 -17.99 11.79 9.59
C MET A 58 -18.66 12.69 8.54
N LEU A 59 -18.11 13.88 8.30
CA LEU A 59 -18.68 14.80 7.30
C LEU A 59 -18.53 14.27 5.87
N ALA A 60 -17.47 13.54 5.54
CA ALA A 60 -17.28 12.95 4.20
C ALA A 60 -18.28 11.81 3.90
N ASN A 61 -18.87 11.19 4.93
CA ASN A 61 -19.94 10.20 4.77
C ASN A 61 -21.24 10.79 4.20
N HIS A 62 -21.42 12.11 4.25
CA HIS A 62 -22.54 12.80 3.62
C HIS A 62 -22.13 13.30 2.22
N SER A 63 -22.89 12.91 1.19
CA SER A 63 -22.57 13.22 -0.21
C SER A 63 -22.46 14.73 -0.50
N VAL A 64 -23.32 15.54 0.13
CA VAL A 64 -23.37 17.01 -0.04
C VAL A 64 -22.14 17.74 0.53
N SER A 65 -21.43 17.14 1.49
CA SER A 65 -20.25 17.73 2.15
C SER A 65 -18.93 17.15 1.69
N ARG A 66 -18.96 15.98 1.05
CA ARG A 66 -17.78 15.20 0.65
C ARG A 66 -16.76 16.01 -0.17
N VAL A 67 -17.23 16.79 -1.14
CA VAL A 67 -16.38 17.68 -1.95
C VAL A 67 -15.71 18.74 -1.07
N PHE A 68 -16.42 19.37 -0.13
CA PHE A 68 -15.82 20.37 0.75
C PHE A 68 -14.75 19.78 1.67
N VAL A 69 -14.95 18.56 2.16
CA VAL A 69 -13.92 17.85 2.95
C VAL A 69 -12.68 17.62 2.10
N PHE A 70 -12.85 17.06 0.90
CA PHE A 70 -11.74 16.79 -0.01
C PHE A 70 -11.01 18.09 -0.39
N ASP A 71 -11.75 19.11 -0.83
CA ASP A 71 -11.19 20.40 -1.23
C ASP A 71 -10.46 21.06 -0.07
N GLY A 72 -10.99 20.97 1.16
CA GLY A 72 -10.30 21.45 2.36
C GLY A 72 -8.95 20.77 2.59
N ILE A 73 -8.90 19.45 2.45
CA ILE A 73 -7.65 18.67 2.56
C ILE A 73 -6.69 19.04 1.45
N ALA A 74 -7.12 18.93 0.18
CA ALA A 74 -6.29 19.22 -0.98
C ALA A 74 -5.73 20.65 -0.94
N SER A 75 -6.58 21.61 -0.61
CA SER A 75 -6.23 23.02 -0.44
C SER A 75 -5.19 23.24 0.67
N THR A 76 -5.32 22.53 1.80
CA THR A 76 -4.36 22.58 2.90
C THR A 76 -3.02 21.95 2.50
N VAL A 77 -3.05 20.80 1.82
CA VAL A 77 -1.87 20.09 1.31
C VAL A 77 -1.10 20.96 0.30
N GLU A 78 -1.81 21.60 -0.64
CA GLU A 78 -1.19 22.54 -1.59
C GLU A 78 -0.62 23.79 -0.91
N HIS A 79 -1.23 24.24 0.18
CA HIS A 79 -0.76 25.41 0.90
C HIS A 79 0.47 25.14 1.78
N ALA A 80 0.51 23.98 2.44
CA ALA A 80 1.47 23.64 3.49
C ALA A 80 2.67 22.81 2.99
N ILE A 81 2.58 22.15 1.83
CA ILE A 81 3.67 21.36 1.26
C ILE A 81 4.24 22.11 0.04
N PRO A 82 5.44 22.69 0.14
CA PRO A 82 6.03 23.47 -0.95
C PRO A 82 6.36 22.60 -2.16
N VAL A 83 6.13 23.13 -3.35
CA VAL A 83 6.58 22.50 -4.61
C VAL A 83 8.09 22.69 -4.74
N GLU A 84 8.83 21.73 -5.30
CA GLU A 84 10.30 21.76 -5.42
C GLU A 84 10.84 23.05 -6.05
N THR A 85 10.09 23.66 -6.98
CA THR A 85 10.41 24.96 -7.59
C THR A 85 10.33 26.13 -6.61
N GLU A 86 9.53 26.04 -5.55
CA GLU A 86 9.39 27.06 -4.52
C GLU A 86 10.49 26.95 -3.44
N ARG A 87 11.10 25.78 -3.23
CA ARG A 87 12.28 25.62 -2.34
C ARG A 87 13.49 26.44 -2.82
N ALA A 88 13.59 26.71 -4.12
CA ALA A 88 14.66 27.51 -4.72
C ALA A 88 14.42 29.04 -4.65
N ALA A 89 13.19 29.48 -4.40
CA ALA A 89 12.82 30.89 -4.37
C ALA A 89 12.97 31.45 -2.95
N LYS A 90 14.18 31.91 -2.60
CA LYS A 90 14.46 32.66 -1.36
C LYS A 90 13.60 33.94 -1.34
N GLY A 91 12.56 33.98 -0.51
CA GLY A 91 11.82 35.22 -0.24
C GLY A 91 10.30 35.12 0.02
N ARG A 92 9.69 33.94 0.10
CA ARG A 92 8.31 33.82 0.61
C ARG A 92 8.31 33.63 2.13
N GLU A 93 7.35 34.26 2.81
CA GLU A 93 7.03 34.03 4.22
C GLU A 93 7.07 32.52 4.51
N GLU A 94 7.85 32.10 5.51
CA GLU A 94 7.94 30.70 5.93
C GLU A 94 6.56 30.24 6.39
N ARG A 95 5.85 29.56 5.50
CA ARG A 95 4.59 28.91 5.83
C ARG A 95 4.90 27.69 6.70
N PRO A 96 4.14 27.45 7.79
CA PRO A 96 4.30 26.22 8.56
C PRO A 96 4.17 25.00 7.65
N SER A 97 4.97 23.96 7.87
CA SER A 97 4.78 22.70 7.16
C SER A 97 3.77 21.81 7.91
N LEU A 98 3.20 20.81 7.24
CA LEU A 98 2.42 19.78 7.93
C LEU A 98 3.32 18.99 8.88
N SER A 99 2.83 18.69 10.09
CA SER A 99 3.49 17.77 11.02
C SER A 99 3.35 16.31 10.59
N LYS A 100 4.00 15.39 11.31
CA LYS A 100 3.92 13.94 11.06
C LYS A 100 2.53 13.40 11.38
N GLU A 101 1.92 13.91 12.44
CA GLU A 101 0.58 13.57 12.93
C GLU A 101 -0.47 14.06 11.93
N ALA A 102 -0.33 15.31 11.48
CA ALA A 102 -1.17 15.89 10.42
C ALA A 102 -1.13 15.05 9.15
N SER A 103 0.08 14.72 8.68
CA SER A 103 0.28 13.91 7.48
C SER A 103 -0.37 12.53 7.61
N SER A 104 -0.32 11.91 8.80
CA SER A 104 -0.92 10.60 9.06
C SER A 104 -2.45 10.66 9.07
N ALA A 105 -3.02 11.66 9.74
CA ALA A 105 -4.48 11.85 9.79
C ALA A 105 -5.07 12.14 8.40
N LEU A 106 -4.41 12.99 7.61
CA LEU A 106 -4.83 13.29 6.24
C LEU A 106 -4.67 12.07 5.32
N ALA A 107 -3.57 11.32 5.43
CA ALA A 107 -3.36 10.11 4.64
C ALA A 107 -4.43 9.04 4.91
N ARG A 108 -4.89 8.89 6.16
CA ARG A 108 -6.02 7.99 6.53
C ARG A 108 -7.29 8.38 5.77
N ILE A 109 -7.67 9.66 5.80
CA ILE A 109 -8.89 10.14 5.14
C ILE A 109 -8.77 10.00 3.61
N LEU A 110 -7.62 10.39 3.04
CA LEU A 110 -7.37 10.29 1.60
C LEU A 110 -7.40 8.84 1.12
N THR A 111 -6.85 7.90 1.89
CA THR A 111 -6.96 6.46 1.62
C THR A 111 -8.43 6.04 1.51
N ARG A 112 -9.32 6.59 2.35
CA ARG A 112 -10.75 6.29 2.30
C ARG A 112 -11.46 6.86 1.09
N PHE A 113 -11.05 8.03 0.61
CA PHE A 113 -11.49 8.58 -0.68
C PHE A 113 -11.05 7.69 -1.85
N VAL A 114 -9.79 7.25 -1.84
CA VAL A 114 -9.24 6.38 -2.91
C VAL A 114 -9.97 5.04 -2.98
N LEU A 115 -10.27 4.44 -1.83
CA LEU A 115 -10.96 3.15 -1.73
C LEU A 115 -12.49 3.25 -1.87
N GLY A 116 -13.05 4.47 -1.96
CA GLY A 116 -14.48 4.67 -2.08
C GLY A 116 -15.29 4.29 -0.84
N PHE A 117 -14.73 4.39 0.37
CA PHE A 117 -15.47 4.06 1.60
C PHE A 117 -16.70 4.96 1.82
N TYR A 118 -16.69 6.18 1.27
CA TYR A 118 -17.83 7.09 1.34
C TYR A 118 -18.89 6.74 0.29
N GLN A 119 -19.71 5.73 0.58
CA GLN A 119 -20.83 5.30 -0.26
C GLN A 119 -20.42 4.81 -1.67
N ARG A 120 -19.21 4.23 -1.81
CA ARG A 120 -18.64 3.76 -3.09
C ARG A 120 -18.47 4.87 -4.13
N ASP A 121 -18.38 6.12 -3.68
CA ASP A 121 -18.10 7.25 -4.57
C ASP A 121 -16.61 7.28 -4.94
N LEU A 122 -16.34 7.11 -6.23
CA LEU A 122 -15.00 7.12 -6.82
C LEU A 122 -14.71 8.41 -7.61
N THR A 123 -15.61 9.40 -7.60
CA THR A 123 -15.44 10.67 -8.35
C THR A 123 -14.16 11.41 -7.97
N LEU A 124 -13.72 11.28 -6.72
CA LEU A 124 -12.51 11.91 -6.18
C LEU A 124 -11.34 10.93 -6.05
N GLN A 125 -11.44 9.70 -6.57
CA GLN A 125 -10.44 8.66 -6.38
C GLN A 125 -9.04 9.07 -6.88
N VAL A 126 -8.95 9.51 -8.14
CA VAL A 126 -7.66 9.93 -8.75
C VAL A 126 -7.09 11.18 -8.05
N PRO A 127 -7.83 12.29 -7.88
CA PRO A 127 -7.27 13.46 -7.20
C PRO A 127 -6.90 13.17 -5.73
N ALA A 128 -7.65 12.31 -5.03
CA ALA A 128 -7.28 11.85 -3.69
C ALA A 128 -6.00 11.02 -3.68
N MET A 129 -5.80 10.14 -4.66
CA MET A 129 -4.57 9.35 -4.79
C MET A 129 -3.35 10.25 -5.02
N LEU A 130 -3.45 11.26 -5.87
CA LEU A 130 -2.36 12.22 -6.11
C LEU A 130 -2.06 13.07 -4.87
N CYS A 131 -3.10 13.47 -4.14
CA CYS A 131 -2.95 14.17 -2.87
C CYS A 131 -2.29 13.26 -1.81
N LEU A 132 -2.68 11.97 -1.74
CA LEU A 132 -2.11 10.97 -0.85
C LEU A 132 -0.63 10.74 -1.14
N GLU A 133 -0.25 10.65 -2.41
CA GLU A 133 1.14 10.56 -2.85
C GLU A 133 1.96 11.75 -2.33
N LYS A 134 1.45 12.98 -2.48
CA LYS A 134 2.12 14.19 -2.02
C LYS A 134 2.29 14.22 -0.49
N VAL A 135 1.24 13.85 0.26
CA VAL A 135 1.28 13.78 1.73
C VAL A 135 2.26 12.70 2.21
N TYR A 136 2.26 11.53 1.56
CA TYR A 136 3.16 10.44 1.91
C TYR A 136 4.63 10.84 1.72
N ARG A 137 4.98 11.42 0.56
CA ARG A 137 6.35 11.87 0.30
C ARG A 137 6.80 12.94 1.29
N HIS A 138 5.93 13.89 1.62
CA HIS A 138 6.26 14.89 2.65
C HIS A 138 6.53 14.25 4.01
N LYS A 139 5.74 13.23 4.40
CA LYS A 139 6.00 12.48 5.65
C LYS A 139 7.35 11.76 5.63
N VAL A 140 7.75 11.21 4.47
CA VAL A 140 9.10 10.64 4.27
C VAL A 140 10.17 11.70 4.49
N ASP A 141 10.07 12.86 3.82
CA ASP A 141 11.03 13.97 3.96
C ASP A 141 11.20 14.38 5.44
N LEU A 142 10.10 14.53 6.18
CA LEU A 142 10.14 14.87 7.61
C LEU A 142 10.83 13.81 8.49
N LEU A 143 10.78 12.54 8.10
CA LEU A 143 11.44 11.45 8.81
C LEU A 143 12.95 11.45 8.52
N LEU A 144 13.33 11.64 7.26
CA LEU A 144 14.72 11.79 6.85
C LEU A 144 15.37 13.00 7.54
N ASP A 145 14.72 14.16 7.52
CA ASP A 145 15.23 15.37 8.19
C ASP A 145 15.43 15.16 9.70
N ALA A 146 14.51 14.44 10.35
CA ALA A 146 14.61 14.12 11.76
C ALA A 146 15.75 13.13 12.06
N ALA A 147 15.96 12.14 11.20
CA ALA A 147 17.06 11.18 11.33
C ALA A 147 18.42 11.88 11.17
N VAL A 148 18.59 12.71 10.13
CA VAL A 148 19.82 13.48 9.89
C VAL A 148 20.15 14.41 11.08
N LYS A 149 19.15 15.07 11.65
CA LYS A 149 19.33 15.93 12.84
C LYS A 149 19.77 15.16 14.08
N LYS A 150 19.28 13.94 14.28
CA LYS A 150 19.70 13.08 15.40
C LYS A 150 21.15 12.63 15.22
N THR A 151 21.52 12.13 14.04
CA THR A 151 22.89 11.69 13.76
C THR A 151 23.91 12.82 13.90
N SER A 152 23.56 14.05 13.48
CA SER A 152 24.43 15.22 13.61
C SER A 152 24.56 15.74 15.05
N ALA A 153 23.56 15.51 15.91
CA ALA A 153 23.66 15.79 17.35
C ALA A 153 24.50 14.73 18.10
N GLU A 154 24.49 13.48 17.64
CA GLU A 154 25.25 12.37 18.24
C GLU A 154 26.72 12.33 17.77
N CYS A 155 27.03 12.77 16.54
CA CYS A 155 28.40 12.87 16.00
C CYS A 155 29.24 14.04 16.54
N GLY A 156 28.88 14.61 17.70
CA GLY A 156 29.73 15.53 18.45
C GLY A 156 31.03 14.90 18.99
N SER A 157 31.14 13.56 18.97
CA SER A 157 32.40 12.83 19.17
C SER A 157 33.03 12.47 17.82
N LYS A 158 34.18 13.07 17.54
CA LYS A 158 35.04 12.68 16.41
C LYS A 158 35.41 11.21 16.53
N ASP A 159 35.38 10.50 15.40
CA ASP A 159 35.76 9.10 15.19
C ASP A 159 34.62 8.07 15.25
N SER A 160 33.70 8.16 14.28
CA SER A 160 33.33 6.99 13.46
C SER A 160 32.57 7.46 12.22
N VAL A 161 33.18 7.25 11.05
CA VAL A 161 32.49 7.38 9.76
C VAL A 161 31.64 6.12 9.60
N SER A 162 30.46 6.10 10.23
CA SER A 162 29.40 5.18 9.82
C SER A 162 28.89 5.70 8.48
N GLU A 163 29.02 4.90 7.42
CA GLU A 163 28.29 5.14 6.17
C GLU A 163 26.80 5.27 6.52
N PHE A 164 26.31 6.51 6.48
CA PHE A 164 24.90 6.82 6.63
C PHE A 164 24.22 6.28 5.38
N ASP A 165 23.26 5.36 5.54
CA ASP A 165 22.38 4.99 4.43
C ASP A 165 21.14 5.90 4.46
N PRO A 166 21.10 6.98 3.65
CA PRO A 166 19.95 7.88 3.56
C PRO A 166 18.68 7.20 3.01
N LEU A 167 18.75 5.92 2.63
CA LEU A 167 17.59 5.18 2.15
C LEU A 167 16.62 4.80 3.28
N ALA A 168 17.04 4.70 4.55
CA ALA A 168 16.17 4.17 5.62
C ALA A 168 15.18 5.20 6.19
N SER A 169 14.07 5.50 5.51
CA SER A 169 12.83 5.88 6.21
C SER A 169 11.56 5.75 5.36
N VAL A 170 11.09 4.52 5.14
CA VAL A 170 9.66 4.34 4.89
C VAL A 170 8.90 4.78 6.15
N PRO A 171 7.87 5.63 6.04
CA PRO A 171 7.01 5.96 7.16
C PRO A 171 6.20 4.72 7.48
N ASP A 172 6.21 4.26 8.73
CA ASP A 172 5.21 3.34 9.30
C ASP A 172 4.78 2.20 8.34
N LYS A 173 5.29 0.99 8.57
CA LYS A 173 5.09 -0.16 7.69
C LYS A 173 3.60 -0.47 7.43
N ASP A 174 2.69 -0.09 8.32
CA ASP A 174 1.25 -0.26 8.13
C ASP A 174 0.68 0.81 7.20
N LEU A 175 1.10 2.06 7.36
CA LEU A 175 0.74 3.14 6.44
C LEU A 175 1.21 2.85 5.01
N TRP A 176 2.44 2.35 4.85
CA TRP A 176 2.95 1.95 3.54
C TRP A 176 2.06 0.89 2.86
N GLN A 177 1.68 -0.15 3.61
CA GLN A 177 0.84 -1.22 3.08
C GLN A 177 -0.56 -0.72 2.73
N ASN A 178 -1.15 0.14 3.57
CA ASN A 178 -2.44 0.77 3.31
C ASN A 178 -2.42 1.62 2.03
N ILE A 179 -1.33 2.35 1.78
CA ILE A 179 -1.13 3.11 0.56
C ILE A 179 -0.95 2.17 -0.64
N ALA A 180 -0.19 1.08 -0.50
CA ALA A 180 -0.05 0.07 -1.56
C ALA A 180 -1.42 -0.47 -1.98
N VAL A 181 -2.26 -0.84 -1.02
CA VAL A 181 -3.64 -1.32 -1.25
C VAL A 181 -4.49 -0.25 -1.93
N ALA A 182 -4.45 0.99 -1.42
CA ALA A 182 -5.23 2.10 -1.94
C ALA A 182 -4.85 2.43 -3.39
N VAL A 183 -3.56 2.65 -3.66
CA VAL A 183 -3.08 2.99 -5.00
C VAL A 183 -3.32 1.83 -5.97
N TYR A 184 -3.12 0.59 -5.54
CA TYR A 184 -3.41 -0.57 -6.39
C TYR A 184 -4.91 -0.68 -6.73
N SER A 185 -5.82 -0.22 -5.87
CA SER A 185 -7.24 -0.14 -6.22
C SER A 185 -7.49 0.74 -7.46
N VAL A 186 -6.70 1.81 -7.64
CA VAL A 186 -6.77 2.70 -8.81
C VAL A 186 -6.13 2.05 -10.04
N CYS A 187 -5.01 1.35 -9.87
CA CYS A 187 -4.37 0.58 -10.95
C CYS A 187 -5.35 -0.37 -11.64
N ARG A 188 -6.31 -0.91 -10.87
CA ARG A 188 -7.28 -1.90 -11.34
C ARG A 188 -8.48 -1.32 -12.10
N SER A 189 -8.56 0.00 -12.26
CA SER A 189 -9.67 0.62 -12.97
C SER A 189 -9.81 0.09 -14.40
N VAL A 190 -11.05 -0.10 -14.84
CA VAL A 190 -11.35 -0.44 -16.25
C VAL A 190 -11.14 0.75 -17.18
N ASP A 191 -11.13 1.97 -16.63
CA ASP A 191 -10.72 3.18 -17.34
C ASP A 191 -9.19 3.19 -17.45
N VAL A 192 -8.72 3.30 -18.70
CA VAL A 192 -7.29 3.19 -19.04
C VAL A 192 -6.48 4.35 -18.47
N ASP A 193 -7.02 5.57 -18.46
CA ASP A 193 -6.30 6.74 -17.98
C ASP A 193 -6.25 6.75 -16.46
N VAL A 194 -7.33 6.34 -15.79
CA VAL A 194 -7.34 6.11 -14.33
C VAL A 194 -6.34 5.01 -13.95
N SER A 195 -6.36 3.86 -14.64
CA SER A 195 -5.42 2.76 -14.41
C SER A 195 -3.97 3.21 -14.58
N ARG A 196 -3.68 3.97 -15.65
CA ARG A 196 -2.33 4.52 -15.92
C ARG A 196 -1.87 5.43 -14.78
N ASN A 197 -2.70 6.38 -14.34
CA ASN A 197 -2.38 7.25 -13.21
C ASN A 197 -2.08 6.43 -11.94
N GLY A 198 -2.86 5.39 -11.68
CA GLY A 198 -2.63 4.46 -10.58
C GLY A 198 -1.28 3.76 -10.68
N VAL A 199 -0.95 3.19 -11.83
CA VAL A 199 0.32 2.49 -12.04
C VAL A 199 1.52 3.43 -11.88
N GLU A 200 1.47 4.63 -12.46
CA GLU A 200 2.56 5.59 -12.31
C GLU A 200 2.76 6.02 -10.85
N CYS A 201 1.67 6.24 -10.10
CA CYS A 201 1.73 6.52 -8.67
C CYS A 201 2.33 5.35 -7.89
N PHE A 202 1.88 4.12 -8.18
CA PHE A 202 2.40 2.92 -7.52
C PHE A 202 3.90 2.75 -7.76
N GLN A 203 4.37 2.99 -8.98
CA GLN A 203 5.80 2.94 -9.31
C GLN A 203 6.61 3.98 -8.53
N ARG A 204 6.07 5.20 -8.37
CA ARG A 204 6.77 6.30 -7.67
C ARG A 204 6.82 6.12 -6.16
N ILE A 205 5.87 5.40 -5.56
CA ILE A 205 5.83 5.15 -4.12
C ILE A 205 6.42 3.77 -3.80
N ILE A 206 5.80 2.70 -4.31
CA ILE A 206 6.06 1.33 -3.89
C ILE A 206 7.34 0.78 -4.53
N LEU A 207 7.52 0.90 -5.85
CA LEU A 207 8.74 0.38 -6.52
C LEU A 207 10.00 1.21 -6.25
N ARG A 208 9.87 2.41 -5.68
CA ARG A 208 11.00 3.21 -5.19
C ARG A 208 11.34 2.96 -3.73
N THR A 209 10.55 2.14 -3.04
CA THR A 209 10.81 1.77 -1.65
C THR A 209 11.92 0.70 -1.59
N GLY A 210 12.95 0.91 -0.77
CA GLY A 210 14.00 -0.09 -0.56
C GLY A 210 13.43 -1.35 0.09
N ILE A 211 13.86 -2.52 -0.41
CA ILE A 211 13.30 -3.83 0.00
C ILE A 211 13.56 -4.09 1.49
N ASP A 212 14.73 -3.68 1.97
CA ASP A 212 15.23 -3.76 3.34
C ASP A 212 14.45 -2.89 4.34
N GLN A 213 13.68 -1.91 3.85
CA GLN A 213 12.94 -0.97 4.70
C GLN A 213 11.58 -1.52 5.15
N ILE A 214 11.06 -2.52 4.44
CA ILE A 214 9.75 -3.11 4.65
C ILE A 214 9.91 -4.58 5.05
N ALA A 215 9.09 -5.03 6.00
CA ALA A 215 9.09 -6.42 6.42
C ALA A 215 8.72 -7.35 5.25
N GLN A 216 9.36 -8.51 5.18
CA GLN A 216 9.19 -9.46 4.08
C GLN A 216 7.72 -9.88 3.93
N GLU A 217 7.01 -10.11 5.03
CA GLU A 217 5.57 -10.46 5.01
C GLU A 217 4.70 -9.43 4.27
N LYS A 218 5.05 -8.14 4.33
CA LYS A 218 4.28 -7.07 3.71
C LYS A 218 4.51 -7.02 2.20
N TRP A 219 5.72 -7.32 1.74
CA TRP A 219 6.01 -7.49 0.31
C TRP A 219 5.23 -8.67 -0.27
N VAL A 220 5.23 -9.80 0.44
CA VAL A 220 4.46 -11.00 0.09
C VAL A 220 2.95 -10.69 0.04
N ALA A 221 2.42 -9.98 1.03
CA ALA A 221 1.01 -9.57 1.05
C ALA A 221 0.63 -8.68 -0.14
N VAL A 222 1.49 -7.72 -0.54
CA VAL A 222 1.25 -6.88 -1.72
C VAL A 222 1.31 -7.69 -3.01
N LEU A 223 2.23 -8.67 -3.13
CA LEU A 223 2.27 -9.57 -4.29
C LEU A 223 0.99 -10.40 -4.41
N TYR A 224 0.52 -11.01 -3.32
CA TYR A 224 -0.75 -11.74 -3.31
C TYR A 224 -1.94 -10.85 -3.64
N LEU A 225 -1.98 -9.62 -3.11
CA LEU A 225 -3.02 -8.65 -3.46
C LEU A 225 -3.06 -8.43 -4.98
N ILE A 226 -1.91 -8.22 -5.61
CA ILE A 226 -1.83 -7.95 -7.04
C ILE A 226 -2.26 -9.17 -7.84
N ILE A 227 -1.83 -10.37 -7.46
CA ILE A 227 -2.20 -11.61 -8.13
C ILE A 227 -3.72 -11.85 -8.02
N ASN A 228 -4.27 -11.75 -6.81
CA ASN A 228 -5.65 -12.14 -6.53
C ASN A 228 -6.68 -11.12 -7.02
N LYS A 229 -6.28 -9.86 -7.20
CA LYS A 229 -7.18 -8.78 -7.59
C LYS A 229 -6.85 -8.22 -8.97
N GLN A 230 -6.69 -9.04 -9.99
CA GLN A 230 -6.51 -8.54 -11.36
C GLN A 230 -7.78 -7.89 -11.94
N PRO A 231 -7.66 -6.87 -12.82
CA PRO A 231 -8.77 -6.37 -13.63
C PRO A 231 -9.37 -7.48 -14.51
N PRO A 232 -10.64 -7.39 -14.94
CA PRO A 232 -11.21 -8.38 -15.84
C PRO A 232 -10.46 -8.42 -17.18
N THR A 233 -10.47 -9.57 -17.86
CA THR A 233 -9.81 -9.75 -19.18
C THR A 233 -10.37 -8.84 -20.27
N THR A 234 -11.59 -8.32 -20.10
CA THR A 234 -12.19 -7.30 -20.97
C THR A 234 -11.52 -5.94 -20.83
N ALA A 235 -10.92 -5.63 -19.68
CA ALA A 235 -10.13 -4.42 -19.44
C ALA A 235 -8.67 -4.63 -19.88
N ASP A 236 -8.51 -4.97 -21.16
CA ASP A 236 -7.28 -5.49 -21.77
C ASP A 236 -6.02 -4.66 -21.44
N VAL A 237 -6.09 -3.34 -21.61
CA VAL A 237 -4.97 -2.43 -21.36
C VAL A 237 -4.66 -2.32 -19.87
N SER A 238 -5.67 -2.16 -19.02
CA SER A 238 -5.50 -2.03 -17.56
C SER A 238 -4.96 -3.31 -16.95
N ARG A 239 -5.48 -4.48 -17.36
CA ARG A 239 -4.99 -5.79 -16.93
C ARG A 239 -3.54 -6.02 -17.38
N GLY A 240 -3.20 -5.59 -18.60
CA GLY A 240 -1.82 -5.63 -19.08
C GLY A 240 -0.89 -4.71 -18.26
N ASN A 241 -1.36 -3.53 -17.85
CA ASN A 241 -0.62 -2.63 -16.97
C ASN A 241 -0.38 -3.26 -15.59
N THR A 242 -1.42 -3.83 -14.96
CA THR A 242 -1.30 -4.45 -13.63
C THR A 242 -0.43 -5.71 -13.65
N PHE A 243 -0.47 -6.49 -14.72
CA PHE A 243 0.42 -7.64 -14.89
C PHE A 243 1.88 -7.20 -15.10
N SER A 244 2.11 -6.15 -15.88
CA SER A 244 3.46 -5.57 -16.02
C SER A 244 3.99 -5.04 -14.68
N LEU A 245 3.11 -4.42 -13.88
CA LEU A 245 3.44 -3.95 -12.54
C LEU A 245 3.80 -5.13 -11.61
N LEU A 246 3.04 -6.23 -11.66
CA LEU A 246 3.38 -7.47 -10.94
C LEU A 246 4.78 -7.95 -11.31
N GLY A 247 5.12 -7.97 -12.59
CA GLY A 247 6.44 -8.38 -13.02
C GLY A 247 7.56 -7.45 -12.55
N GLN A 248 7.35 -6.14 -12.56
CA GLN A 248 8.32 -5.20 -11.98
C GLN A 248 8.52 -5.45 -10.48
N LEU A 249 7.43 -5.73 -9.75
CA LEU A 249 7.50 -6.01 -8.32
C LEU A 249 8.22 -7.33 -8.04
N LEU A 250 7.90 -8.41 -8.77
CA LEU A 250 8.59 -9.70 -8.67
C LEU A 250 10.09 -9.55 -8.96
N ASN A 251 10.44 -8.82 -10.03
CA ASN A 251 11.83 -8.57 -10.39
C ASN A 251 12.59 -7.83 -9.28
N MET A 252 11.92 -6.95 -8.56
CA MET A 252 12.48 -6.20 -7.45
C MET A 252 12.65 -7.09 -6.20
N VAL A 253 11.60 -7.77 -5.75
CA VAL A 253 11.57 -8.39 -4.41
C VAL A 253 12.09 -9.82 -4.36
N LEU A 254 11.89 -10.62 -5.42
CA LEU A 254 12.28 -12.04 -5.42
C LEU A 254 13.76 -12.28 -5.13
N PRO A 255 14.73 -11.48 -5.65
CA PRO A 255 16.13 -11.72 -5.35
C PRO A 255 16.43 -11.71 -3.85
N SER A 256 15.82 -10.77 -3.11
CA SER A 256 16.01 -10.67 -1.66
C SER A 256 15.22 -11.73 -0.90
N LEU A 257 13.96 -11.97 -1.28
CA LEU A 257 13.07 -12.86 -0.54
C LEU A 257 13.41 -14.35 -0.72
N SER A 258 14.00 -14.73 -1.86
CA SER A 258 14.25 -16.13 -2.23
C SER A 258 15.25 -16.88 -1.34
N TYR A 259 16.12 -16.17 -0.61
CA TYR A 259 17.06 -16.80 0.34
C TYR A 259 16.42 -17.15 1.68
N SER A 260 15.28 -16.54 2.02
CA SER A 260 14.57 -16.83 3.25
C SER A 260 13.80 -18.15 3.11
N LYS A 261 14.17 -19.15 3.91
CA LYS A 261 13.45 -20.43 3.94
C LYS A 261 12.00 -20.26 4.40
N ASP A 262 11.75 -19.30 5.28
CA ASP A 262 10.42 -19.05 5.84
C ASP A 262 9.43 -18.57 4.76
N ASN A 263 9.92 -17.94 3.69
CA ASN A 263 9.10 -17.50 2.58
C ASN A 263 8.96 -18.54 1.47
N ARG A 264 9.63 -19.71 1.56
CA ARG A 264 9.80 -20.59 0.40
C ARG A 264 8.46 -21.04 -0.19
N ASP A 265 7.53 -21.45 0.68
CA ASP A 265 6.21 -21.93 0.27
C ASP A 265 5.41 -20.79 -0.37
N ASP A 266 5.39 -19.60 0.25
CA ASP A 266 4.72 -18.44 -0.31
C ASP A 266 5.29 -18.03 -1.67
N LEU A 267 6.61 -18.06 -1.83
CA LEU A 267 7.24 -17.71 -3.11
C LEU A 267 6.94 -18.74 -4.21
N VAL A 268 6.86 -20.02 -3.86
CA VAL A 268 6.44 -21.08 -4.79
C VAL A 268 4.99 -20.86 -5.23
N ASP A 269 4.10 -20.61 -4.27
CA ASP A 269 2.68 -20.32 -4.53
C ASP A 269 2.51 -19.07 -5.41
N LEU A 270 3.25 -18.00 -5.12
CA LEU A 270 3.23 -16.75 -5.88
C LEU A 270 3.68 -16.95 -7.35
N ILE A 271 4.71 -17.76 -7.60
CA ILE A 271 5.17 -18.05 -8.96
C ILE A 271 4.14 -18.89 -9.71
N HIS A 272 3.56 -19.91 -9.08
CA HIS A 272 2.49 -20.71 -9.69
C HIS A 272 1.25 -19.88 -10.02
N ALA A 273 0.83 -19.00 -9.11
CA ALA A 273 -0.30 -18.11 -9.34
C ALA A 273 0.01 -17.09 -10.45
N THR A 274 1.24 -16.57 -10.51
CA THR A 274 1.70 -15.69 -11.59
C THR A 274 1.69 -16.41 -12.94
N ALA A 275 2.16 -17.66 -13.01
CA ALA A 275 2.14 -18.47 -14.22
C ALA A 275 0.69 -18.74 -14.68
N SER A 276 -0.22 -19.03 -13.75
CA SER A 276 -1.65 -19.21 -14.04
C SER A 276 -2.27 -17.93 -14.62
N LEU A 277 -1.97 -16.76 -14.03
CA LEU A 277 -2.40 -15.47 -14.57
C LEU A 277 -1.82 -15.18 -15.97
N ALA A 278 -0.56 -15.53 -16.20
CA ALA A 278 0.06 -15.41 -17.51
C ALA A 278 -0.66 -16.28 -18.54
N GLN A 279 -0.96 -17.53 -18.20
CA GLN A 279 -1.71 -18.45 -19.05
C GLN A 279 -3.06 -17.85 -19.46
N ASP A 280 -3.83 -17.33 -18.50
CA ASP A 280 -5.14 -16.71 -18.75
C ASP A 280 -5.05 -15.50 -19.68
N ASN A 281 -4.03 -14.66 -19.48
CA ASN A 281 -3.80 -13.47 -20.29
C ASN A 281 -3.38 -13.83 -21.72
N LEU A 282 -2.50 -14.83 -21.87
CA LEU A 282 -1.98 -15.26 -23.17
C LEU A 282 -3.05 -15.93 -24.05
N GLN A 283 -4.12 -16.47 -23.47
CA GLN A 283 -5.25 -17.00 -24.23
C GLN A 283 -6.01 -15.93 -25.03
N GLN A 284 -5.92 -14.65 -24.66
CA GLN A 284 -6.61 -13.55 -25.35
C GLN A 284 -6.00 -13.19 -26.72
N GLY A 285 -4.77 -13.65 -27.01
CA GLY A 285 -4.05 -13.35 -28.26
C GLY A 285 -4.60 -14.01 -29.53
N ARG A 286 -5.61 -14.88 -29.44
CA ARG A 286 -6.11 -15.68 -30.57
C ARG A 286 -7.28 -15.07 -31.35
N ARG A 287 -7.65 -13.80 -31.11
CA ARG A 287 -8.84 -13.15 -31.69
C ARG A 287 -8.52 -12.06 -32.73
N GLY A 288 -7.82 -12.41 -33.81
CA GLY A 288 -7.75 -11.61 -35.05
C GLY A 288 -6.84 -10.37 -35.05
N SER A 289 -6.56 -9.76 -33.89
CA SER A 289 -5.48 -8.80 -33.68
C SER A 289 -4.78 -9.08 -32.34
N VAL A 290 -3.47 -8.83 -32.26
CA VAL A 290 -2.71 -9.11 -31.04
C VAL A 290 -3.14 -8.12 -29.96
N SER A 291 -3.82 -8.60 -28.91
CA SER A 291 -4.32 -7.71 -27.86
C SER A 291 -3.16 -7.09 -27.05
N PRO A 292 -3.29 -5.82 -26.62
CA PRO A 292 -2.37 -5.21 -25.65
C PRO A 292 -2.08 -6.06 -24.40
N LEU A 293 -3.07 -6.79 -23.86
CA LEU A 293 -2.85 -7.71 -22.73
C LEU A 293 -1.89 -8.84 -23.11
N PHE A 294 -2.10 -9.46 -24.28
CA PHE A 294 -1.22 -10.52 -24.77
C PHE A 294 0.21 -9.99 -24.92
N GLN A 295 0.40 -8.85 -25.58
CA GLN A 295 1.73 -8.27 -25.82
C GLN A 295 2.45 -7.95 -24.52
N LYS A 296 1.77 -7.28 -23.58
CA LYS A 296 2.37 -6.92 -22.29
C LYS A 296 2.70 -8.15 -21.46
N THR A 297 1.80 -9.13 -21.41
CA THR A 297 2.07 -10.40 -20.70
C THR A 297 3.29 -11.10 -21.30
N LEU A 298 3.35 -11.21 -22.63
CA LEU A 298 4.48 -11.80 -23.32
C LEU A 298 5.80 -11.11 -22.97
N GLN A 299 5.83 -9.77 -23.06
CA GLN A 299 7.00 -8.96 -22.73
C GLN A 299 7.42 -9.14 -21.27
N THR A 300 6.48 -9.10 -20.33
CA THR A 300 6.75 -9.23 -18.90
C THR A 300 7.26 -10.61 -18.53
N VAL A 301 6.61 -11.68 -18.99
CA VAL A 301 7.04 -13.05 -18.70
C VAL A 301 8.40 -13.33 -19.32
N THR A 302 8.63 -12.90 -20.57
CA THR A 302 9.93 -13.05 -21.24
C THR A 302 11.03 -12.31 -20.50
N TYR A 303 10.75 -11.09 -20.03
CA TYR A 303 11.70 -10.31 -19.24
C TYR A 303 12.05 -11.03 -17.94
N LEU A 304 11.05 -11.48 -17.16
CA LEU A 304 11.27 -12.18 -15.90
C LEU A 304 12.05 -13.48 -16.07
N SER A 305 11.59 -14.36 -16.98
CA SER A 305 12.22 -15.67 -17.19
C SER A 305 13.67 -15.50 -17.61
N ASN A 306 13.96 -14.54 -18.50
CA ASN A 306 15.32 -14.27 -18.93
C ASN A 306 16.17 -13.65 -17.81
N ASN A 307 15.61 -12.72 -17.03
CA ASN A 307 16.39 -12.02 -16.01
C ASN A 307 16.80 -12.96 -14.88
N MET A 308 15.90 -13.84 -14.43
CA MET A 308 16.12 -14.79 -13.31
C MET A 308 17.28 -15.78 -13.52
N VAL A 309 17.75 -15.95 -14.76
CA VAL A 309 18.88 -16.85 -15.10
C VAL A 309 20.15 -16.10 -15.47
N THR A 310 20.15 -14.76 -15.40
CA THR A 310 21.34 -13.96 -15.68
C THR A 310 22.30 -13.95 -14.49
N GLU A 311 23.58 -13.69 -14.76
CA GLU A 311 24.59 -13.50 -13.71
C GLU A 311 24.35 -12.22 -12.88
N GLU A 312 23.58 -11.26 -13.40
CA GLU A 312 23.18 -10.03 -12.69
C GLU A 312 22.06 -10.28 -11.68
N TRP A 313 21.34 -11.39 -11.80
CA TRP A 313 20.28 -11.75 -10.87
C TRP A 313 20.86 -12.25 -9.56
N THR A 314 20.52 -11.58 -8.47
CA THR A 314 21.09 -11.85 -7.15
C THR A 314 20.29 -12.87 -6.33
N GLY A 315 19.18 -13.41 -6.84
CA GLY A 315 18.33 -14.35 -6.12
C GLY A 315 18.92 -15.75 -5.95
N GLU A 316 18.28 -16.55 -5.10
CA GLU A 316 18.67 -17.94 -4.82
C GLU A 316 18.67 -18.74 -6.14
N PRO A 317 19.81 -19.31 -6.59
CA PRO A 317 19.94 -19.86 -7.93
C PRO A 317 18.97 -20.99 -8.27
N GLU A 318 18.73 -21.94 -7.36
CA GLU A 318 17.87 -23.10 -7.60
C GLU A 318 16.40 -22.67 -7.72
N PHE A 319 15.95 -21.82 -6.79
CA PHE A 319 14.63 -21.17 -6.89
C PHE A 319 14.45 -20.42 -8.20
N SER A 320 15.44 -19.60 -8.55
CA SER A 320 15.33 -18.67 -9.67
C SER A 320 15.31 -19.41 -11.01
N ALA A 321 16.09 -20.48 -11.14
CA ALA A 321 16.05 -21.38 -12.28
C ALA A 321 14.68 -22.05 -12.40
N TRP A 322 14.15 -22.63 -11.32
CA TRP A 322 12.83 -23.26 -11.30
C TRP A 322 11.70 -22.26 -11.64
N ALA A 323 11.74 -21.06 -11.07
CA ALA A 323 10.76 -20.01 -11.33
C ALA A 323 10.82 -19.53 -12.78
N SER A 324 12.03 -19.38 -13.33
CA SER A 324 12.24 -19.05 -14.74
C SER A 324 11.64 -20.12 -15.66
N GLU A 325 11.91 -21.40 -15.41
CA GLU A 325 11.38 -22.52 -16.19
C GLU A 325 9.85 -22.56 -16.14
N THR A 326 9.27 -22.36 -14.95
CA THR A 326 7.82 -22.33 -14.75
C THR A 326 7.16 -21.23 -15.59
N LEU A 327 7.74 -20.03 -15.60
CA LEU A 327 7.25 -18.90 -16.40
C LEU A 327 7.49 -19.10 -17.90
N LEU A 328 8.64 -19.67 -18.29
CA LEU A 328 8.98 -19.97 -19.67
C LEU A 328 8.01 -20.99 -20.29
N HIS A 329 7.58 -21.98 -19.50
CA HIS A 329 6.63 -22.99 -19.95
C HIS A 329 5.31 -22.38 -20.45
N GLU A 330 4.85 -21.28 -19.84
CA GLU A 330 3.65 -20.57 -20.31
C GLU A 330 3.87 -19.88 -21.66
N LEU A 331 5.10 -19.43 -21.95
CA LEU A 331 5.46 -18.87 -23.27
C LEU A 331 5.53 -19.96 -24.34
N GLU A 332 5.99 -21.17 -23.98
CA GLU A 332 6.06 -22.31 -24.89
C GLU A 332 4.66 -22.73 -25.38
N LYS A 333 3.66 -22.72 -24.50
CA LYS A 333 2.25 -23.06 -24.84
C LYS A 333 1.66 -22.18 -25.95
N VAL A 334 2.18 -20.97 -26.13
CA VAL A 334 1.77 -20.03 -27.18
C VAL A 334 2.79 -19.87 -28.31
N GLY A 335 3.82 -20.71 -28.34
CA GLY A 335 4.85 -20.70 -29.38
C GLY A 335 5.78 -19.49 -29.33
N ALA A 336 5.84 -18.78 -28.20
CA ALA A 336 6.61 -17.54 -28.05
C ALA A 336 7.95 -17.71 -27.31
N ALA A 337 8.28 -18.94 -26.89
CA ALA A 337 9.54 -19.26 -26.22
C ALA A 337 10.80 -19.02 -27.08
N GLY A 338 10.67 -18.92 -28.41
CA GLY A 338 11.78 -18.59 -29.31
C GLY A 338 12.39 -17.19 -29.12
N ALA A 339 11.77 -16.32 -28.30
CA ALA A 339 12.33 -15.03 -27.90
C ALA A 339 13.26 -15.11 -26.66
N SER A 340 13.34 -16.27 -25.98
CA SER A 340 14.25 -16.49 -24.86
C SER A 340 15.61 -16.98 -25.38
N LEU A 341 16.50 -16.03 -25.72
CA LEU A 341 17.83 -16.34 -26.27
C LEU A 341 18.79 -16.96 -25.23
N LYS A 342 18.56 -16.77 -23.92
CA LYS A 342 19.51 -17.17 -22.86
C LYS A 342 19.19 -18.50 -22.17
N ASN A 343 17.94 -18.96 -22.14
CA ASN A 343 17.58 -20.23 -21.48
C ASN A 343 18.14 -21.46 -22.21
N GLN A 344 18.38 -21.38 -23.52
CA GLN A 344 19.02 -22.48 -24.27
C GLN A 344 20.49 -22.71 -23.90
N GLU A 345 21.19 -21.72 -23.32
CA GLU A 345 22.58 -21.85 -22.90
C GLU A 345 22.70 -22.42 -21.47
N ALA A 346 21.77 -22.11 -20.57
CA ALA A 346 21.73 -22.68 -19.21
C ALA A 346 21.51 -24.21 -19.23
N ILE A 347 20.67 -24.71 -20.16
CA ILE A 347 20.41 -26.14 -20.38
C ILE A 347 21.65 -26.87 -20.96
N LYS A 348 22.61 -26.14 -21.56
CA LYS A 348 23.77 -26.70 -22.25
C LYS A 348 25.06 -26.76 -21.41
N ARG A 349 25.04 -26.46 -20.11
CA ARG A 349 26.20 -26.79 -19.25
C ARG A 349 26.32 -28.32 -19.17
N PRO A 350 27.44 -28.94 -19.62
CA PRO A 350 27.57 -30.39 -19.58
C PRO A 350 27.61 -30.88 -18.14
N ALA A 351 26.81 -31.91 -17.85
CA ALA A 351 26.99 -32.72 -16.66
C ALA A 351 28.45 -33.17 -16.57
N ALA A 352 29.08 -32.94 -15.42
CA ALA A 352 30.36 -33.54 -15.11
C ALA A 352 30.27 -35.06 -15.31
N THR A 353 31.28 -35.60 -15.98
CA THR A 353 31.40 -37.00 -16.40
C THR A 353 31.06 -37.97 -15.26
N PRO A 354 30.12 -38.92 -15.44
CA PRO A 354 29.84 -39.91 -14.42
C PRO A 354 30.88 -41.04 -14.44
N PRO A 355 31.32 -41.57 -13.28
CA PRO A 355 32.06 -42.83 -13.24
C PRO A 355 31.11 -44.00 -13.50
N ALA A 356 31.70 -45.07 -14.03
CA ALA A 356 31.04 -46.16 -14.74
C ALA A 356 29.98 -46.97 -13.95
N ALA A 357 28.87 -47.23 -14.66
CA ALA A 357 28.07 -48.45 -14.71
C ALA A 357 27.66 -49.19 -13.42
N ALA A 358 26.35 -49.18 -13.15
CA ALA A 358 25.64 -50.37 -12.72
C ALA A 358 24.24 -50.40 -13.37
N LYS A 359 23.96 -51.48 -14.11
CA LYS A 359 22.65 -51.77 -14.71
C LYS A 359 21.65 -52.14 -13.62
N THR A 360 20.56 -51.37 -13.49
CA THR A 360 19.32 -51.85 -12.87
C THR A 360 18.11 -51.34 -13.66
N THR A 361 17.23 -52.28 -13.96
CA THR A 361 15.99 -52.22 -14.75
C THR A 361 15.01 -51.13 -14.26
N PRO A 362 14.25 -50.45 -15.14
CA PRO A 362 13.32 -49.41 -14.69
C PRO A 362 12.06 -50.03 -14.10
N THR A 363 11.76 -49.65 -12.85
CA THR A 363 10.45 -49.87 -12.23
C THR A 363 9.55 -48.69 -12.61
N VAL A 364 8.42 -48.98 -13.26
CA VAL A 364 7.40 -48.00 -13.63
C VAL A 364 6.72 -47.50 -12.36
N LEU A 365 6.98 -46.26 -11.97
CA LEU A 365 6.15 -45.51 -11.02
C LEU A 365 5.04 -44.80 -11.81
N ARG A 366 3.81 -45.27 -11.61
CA ARG A 366 2.58 -44.63 -12.10
C ARG A 366 2.43 -43.25 -11.47
N SER A 367 2.14 -42.25 -12.30
CA SER A 367 1.83 -40.87 -11.91
C SER A 367 0.41 -40.76 -11.32
N ASN A 368 0.29 -40.44 -10.04
CA ASN A 368 -0.97 -40.01 -9.39
C ASN A 368 -1.14 -38.48 -9.52
N THR A 369 -1.26 -37.97 -10.75
CA THR A 369 -1.40 -36.53 -11.02
C THR A 369 -2.81 -35.97 -10.81
N GLY A 370 -3.81 -36.83 -10.59
CA GLY A 370 -5.22 -36.41 -10.45
C GLY A 370 -5.62 -35.99 -9.03
N GLU A 371 -5.09 -36.63 -8.00
CA GLU A 371 -5.50 -36.38 -6.60
C GLU A 371 -4.83 -35.12 -6.01
N HIS A 372 -3.56 -34.87 -6.34
CA HIS A 372 -2.84 -33.68 -5.87
C HIS A 372 -3.35 -32.35 -6.45
N ALA A 373 -3.90 -32.35 -7.68
CA ALA A 373 -4.47 -31.15 -8.30
C ALA A 373 -5.79 -30.71 -7.65
N GLN A 374 -6.58 -31.69 -7.17
CA GLN A 374 -7.82 -31.41 -6.45
C GLN A 374 -7.56 -30.96 -5.00
N GLU A 375 -6.60 -31.58 -4.33
CA GLU A 375 -6.17 -31.18 -2.98
C GLU A 375 -5.61 -29.76 -2.96
N THR A 376 -4.79 -29.38 -3.94
CA THR A 376 -4.22 -28.02 -4.06
C THR A 376 -5.29 -26.97 -4.37
N GLU A 377 -6.25 -27.23 -5.26
CA GLU A 377 -7.32 -26.27 -5.55
C GLU A 377 -8.25 -26.04 -4.34
N THR A 378 -8.50 -27.09 -3.53
CA THR A 378 -9.24 -26.95 -2.27
C THR A 378 -8.45 -26.21 -1.20
N HIS A 379 -7.14 -26.45 -1.10
CA HIS A 379 -6.26 -25.74 -0.16
C HIS A 379 -6.15 -24.25 -0.52
N ILE A 380 -6.10 -23.90 -1.81
CA ILE A 380 -6.05 -22.52 -2.31
C ILE A 380 -7.33 -21.77 -1.95
N LYS A 381 -8.51 -22.34 -2.24
CA LYS A 381 -9.80 -21.70 -1.89
C LYS A 381 -10.00 -21.57 -0.38
N GLN A 382 -9.45 -22.49 0.40
CA GLN A 382 -9.50 -22.43 1.84
C GLN A 382 -8.56 -21.36 2.41
N ARG A 383 -7.33 -21.25 1.90
CA ARG A 383 -6.40 -20.15 2.25
C ARG A 383 -6.90 -18.78 1.78
N GLU A 384 -7.49 -18.67 0.60
CA GLU A 384 -8.12 -17.42 0.12
C GLU A 384 -9.19 -16.94 1.08
N LYS A 385 -10.03 -17.85 1.56
CA LYS A 385 -11.08 -17.55 2.53
C LYS A 385 -10.50 -17.22 3.90
N GLU A 386 -9.48 -17.94 4.35
CA GLU A 386 -8.77 -17.68 5.61
C GLU A 386 -8.12 -16.29 5.59
N VAL A 387 -7.39 -15.94 4.53
CA VAL A 387 -6.75 -14.62 4.36
C VAL A 387 -7.80 -13.50 4.21
N GLU A 388 -8.90 -13.71 3.48
CA GLU A 388 -9.97 -12.71 3.39
C GLU A 388 -10.64 -12.49 4.75
N THR A 389 -10.88 -13.56 5.52
CA THR A 389 -11.34 -13.43 6.91
C THR A 389 -10.28 -12.88 7.85
N GLU A 390 -8.98 -13.09 7.63
CA GLU A 390 -7.91 -12.59 8.48
C GLU A 390 -7.65 -11.10 8.22
N ILE A 391 -7.82 -10.64 6.98
CA ILE A 391 -7.83 -9.22 6.61
C ILE A 391 -9.09 -8.54 7.16
N GLU A 392 -10.29 -9.12 7.00
CA GLU A 392 -11.50 -8.58 7.63
C GLU A 392 -11.40 -8.58 9.15
N LYS A 393 -10.89 -9.66 9.77
CA LYS A 393 -10.67 -9.73 11.23
C LYS A 393 -9.57 -8.79 11.69
N SER A 394 -8.50 -8.57 10.94
CA SER A 394 -7.46 -7.61 11.31
C SER A 394 -7.99 -6.17 11.23
N VAL A 395 -8.82 -5.86 10.23
CA VAL A 395 -9.49 -4.56 10.10
C VAL A 395 -10.56 -4.35 11.18
N ILE A 396 -11.31 -5.40 11.53
CA ILE A 396 -12.33 -5.36 12.60
C ILE A 396 -11.66 -5.34 13.98
N HIS A 397 -10.66 -6.18 14.24
CA HIS A 397 -9.93 -6.24 15.51
C HIS A 397 -9.16 -4.94 15.77
N ALA A 398 -8.53 -4.33 14.77
CA ALA A 398 -7.92 -3.00 14.92
C ALA A 398 -8.95 -1.89 15.18
N SER A 399 -10.22 -2.09 14.80
CA SER A 399 -11.32 -1.18 15.10
C SER A 399 -11.93 -1.45 16.49
N GLU A 400 -11.94 -2.70 16.95
CA GLU A 400 -12.43 -3.13 18.27
C GLU A 400 -11.41 -2.83 19.38
N GLU A 401 -10.11 -3.08 19.16
CA GLU A 401 -9.03 -2.74 20.10
C GLU A 401 -8.88 -1.22 20.27
N LEU A 402 -9.24 -0.45 19.23
CA LEU A 402 -9.36 1.01 19.30
C LEU A 402 -10.62 1.46 20.06
N ALA A 403 -11.72 0.70 19.98
CA ALA A 403 -12.95 0.99 20.71
C ALA A 403 -12.85 0.64 22.20
N GLU A 404 -12.23 -0.49 22.56
CA GLU A 404 -11.95 -0.87 23.96
C GLU A 404 -10.99 0.11 24.64
N ARG A 405 -9.94 0.60 23.93
CA ARG A 405 -9.07 1.66 24.45
C ARG A 405 -9.79 2.99 24.69
N ILE A 406 -10.86 3.27 23.94
CA ILE A 406 -11.69 4.46 24.13
C ILE A 406 -12.62 4.28 25.33
N GLU A 407 -13.18 3.09 25.56
CA GLU A 407 -14.02 2.82 26.73
C GLU A 407 -13.21 2.86 28.03
N ASP A 408 -12.03 2.23 28.08
CA ASP A 408 -11.13 2.24 29.26
C ASP A 408 -10.62 3.66 29.60
N GLU A 409 -10.26 4.48 28.60
CA GLU A 409 -9.82 5.87 28.81
C GLU A 409 -10.98 6.82 29.17
N THR A 410 -12.23 6.49 28.82
CA THR A 410 -13.40 7.25 29.27
C THR A 410 -13.82 6.89 30.69
N GLU A 411 -13.75 5.62 31.11
CA GLU A 411 -14.10 5.22 32.47
C GLU A 411 -13.10 5.72 33.52
N GLU A 412 -11.79 5.75 33.22
CA GLU A 412 -10.77 6.34 34.11
C GLU A 412 -10.97 7.85 34.30
N HIS A 413 -11.49 8.57 33.30
CA HIS A 413 -11.69 10.02 33.36
C HIS A 413 -13.01 10.43 34.02
N TYR A 414 -14.05 9.58 33.99
CA TYR A 414 -15.29 9.81 34.76
C TYR A 414 -15.12 9.53 36.26
N ALA A 415 -14.17 8.68 36.64
CA ALA A 415 -13.82 8.44 38.05
C ALA A 415 -12.98 9.59 38.65
N SER A 416 -12.18 10.31 37.85
CA SER A 416 -11.34 11.41 38.33
C SER A 416 -12.06 12.75 38.47
N ASP A 417 -13.12 12.97 37.70
CA ASP A 417 -13.83 14.26 37.63
C ASP A 417 -15.04 14.34 38.60
N PHE A 418 -15.26 13.29 39.41
CA PHE A 418 -16.36 13.18 40.38
C PHE A 418 -15.90 12.93 41.83
N GLU A 419 -14.62 13.14 42.15
CA GLU A 419 -14.24 13.35 43.56
C GLU A 419 -14.60 14.78 43.97
N GLU A 420 -15.70 14.85 44.73
CA GLU A 420 -16.29 16.04 45.36
C GLU A 420 -15.22 16.86 46.10
N ASP A 421 -14.99 18.10 45.66
CA ASP A 421 -14.39 19.13 46.52
C ASP A 421 -15.54 19.93 47.16
N ASP A 422 -16.10 19.33 48.22
CA ASP A 422 -16.91 19.99 49.23
C ASP A 422 -16.04 21.02 49.96
N THR A 423 -16.08 22.30 49.58
CA THR A 423 -15.63 23.38 50.47
C THR A 423 -16.52 24.63 50.39
N GLU A 424 -17.46 24.66 51.33
CA GLU A 424 -17.89 25.80 52.17
C GLU A 424 -17.97 27.21 51.55
N THR A 425 -19.22 27.65 51.37
CA THR A 425 -19.62 29.05 51.51
C THR A 425 -19.27 29.59 52.89
N SER A 426 -18.39 30.59 52.98
CA SER A 426 -18.28 31.46 54.14
C SER A 426 -18.54 32.93 53.76
N GLU A 427 -19.62 33.47 54.32
CA GLU A 427 -19.87 34.90 54.49
C GLU A 427 -18.67 35.61 55.14
N GLN A 428 -18.36 36.85 54.73
CA GLN A 428 -18.19 38.01 55.63
C GLN A 428 -17.67 39.28 54.89
N ASP A 429 -18.48 40.34 54.97
CA ASP A 429 -18.18 41.76 55.22
C ASP A 429 -16.94 42.43 54.60
N LEU A 430 -17.15 43.30 53.60
CA LEU A 430 -17.00 44.78 53.67
C LEU A 430 -17.30 45.47 52.33
#